data_AF-A0AAV3Z9I9-F1
#
_entry.id   AF-A0AAV3Z9I9-F1
#
_cell.length_a   1.000
_cell.length_b   1.000
_cell.length_c   1.000
_cell.angle_alpha   90.00
_cell.angle_beta   90.00
_cell.angle_gamma   90.00
#
_symmetry.space_group_name_H-M   'P 1'
#
loop_
_entity.id
_entity.type
_entity.pdbx_description
1 polymer ?
#
loop_
_entity_poly.entity_id
_entity_poly.type
_entity_poly.pdbx_seq_one_letter_code
_entity_poly.pdbx_strand_id
1 'polypeptide(L)'
;MKKNGVGMTILFLVCFSSLSLWPKASPSFPRGLFVQTRESQEQNCQNCKKMTAPKVELKITNSQSGQNKAMSEAALEMQHRRDAVSRACANLPPSAIYRNMNHGMVSRRHKFLYCPVEKSASTFWRRFMYQLVLTKPMQSPFDVSVQTVYSWRFPAAMVQITEAGEALDALLRSSTKMLFIREPYSRLLSAFVDKLLAPNPILWKMWGQPALEMCRDPKSQKWCKDRSSATSLNQPIRKRAELSAHARLRQRVQFSCGEDVTFPEFVKFVTASLASFNAHVMPIYKMCSPCYVNYTVVGHMETFARDVKLLLPKINVTEDQVSLEKMDDNVAYDAIEDSVHDAMSPAWLQHSLQCITKLDVVKRIWRKLQIRGFVSWRLKPSHFNIDRNTAENTDGPALISILVEANLKSTNKTELKLQKKQALKEAFSLLQPEQFNDIWEIFGPDFQLFGFEKVPKEFDTASKAHFINTGSLDLTKDWNMEKVL
;
A
#
# COMPACT_ATOMS: atom_id res chain seq x y z
N MET A 1 -49.00 28.88 -20.91
CA MET A 1 -48.55 27.83 -21.85
C MET A 1 -47.11 28.18 -22.25
N LYS A 2 -46.09 27.54 -21.67
CA LYS A 2 -45.43 26.25 -22.03
C LYS A 2 -44.14 26.48 -22.84
N LYS A 3 -43.04 26.43 -22.06
CA LYS A 3 -41.70 25.84 -22.26
C LYS A 3 -41.35 25.23 -23.63
N ASN A 4 -40.10 25.41 -24.07
CA ASN A 4 -39.05 24.41 -23.90
C ASN A 4 -37.66 24.96 -24.30
N GLY A 5 -36.68 24.76 -23.40
CA GLY A 5 -35.25 24.82 -23.70
C GLY A 5 -34.65 23.43 -23.54
N VAL A 6 -33.47 23.20 -24.12
CA VAL A 6 -32.62 22.04 -23.82
C VAL A 6 -31.17 22.50 -23.79
N GLY A 7 -30.59 22.50 -22.60
CA GLY A 7 -29.16 22.52 -22.36
C GLY A 7 -28.60 21.10 -22.37
N MET A 8 -27.39 20.96 -22.90
CA MET A 8 -26.67 19.69 -23.05
C MET A 8 -25.87 19.41 -21.78
N THR A 9 -26.38 18.50 -20.95
CA THR A 9 -25.69 17.98 -19.75
C THR A 9 -24.87 16.75 -20.13
N ILE A 10 -23.56 16.80 -19.90
CA ILE A 10 -22.65 15.67 -20.03
C ILE A 10 -22.86 14.72 -18.84
N LEU A 11 -23.35 13.51 -19.12
CA LEU A 11 -23.53 12.44 -18.12
C LEU A 11 -22.18 11.93 -17.62
N PHE A 12 -21.99 11.99 -16.30
CA PHE A 12 -21.09 11.10 -15.57
C PHE A 12 -21.66 9.69 -15.58
N LEU A 13 -20.99 8.74 -16.22
CA LEU A 13 -21.33 7.33 -16.14
C LEU A 13 -20.84 6.73 -14.82
N VAL A 14 -21.83 6.48 -13.97
CA VAL A 14 -21.83 5.56 -12.84
C VAL A 14 -21.58 4.14 -13.37
N CYS A 15 -20.56 3.44 -12.87
CA CYS A 15 -20.46 2.00 -13.06
C CYS A 15 -21.09 1.29 -11.86
N PHE A 16 -22.20 0.61 -12.15
CA PHE A 16 -23.09 -0.07 -11.24
C PHE A 16 -22.48 -1.30 -10.56
N SER A 17 -22.94 -1.48 -9.33
CA SER A 17 -23.08 -2.72 -8.57
C SER A 17 -23.61 -3.90 -9.40
N SER A 18 -22.95 -5.04 -9.33
CA SER A 18 -23.52 -6.33 -9.69
C SER A 18 -24.30 -6.90 -8.50
N LEU A 19 -25.63 -6.85 -8.59
CA LEU A 19 -26.54 -7.73 -7.85
C LEU A 19 -26.33 -9.19 -8.30
N SER A 20 -26.32 -10.12 -7.35
CA SER A 20 -26.67 -11.52 -7.60
C SER A 20 -27.59 -12.01 -6.48
N LEU A 21 -28.83 -12.32 -6.86
CA LEU A 21 -29.82 -13.06 -6.09
C LEU A 21 -29.48 -14.57 -6.05
N TRP A 22 -29.73 -15.22 -4.91
CA TRP A 22 -30.02 -16.67 -4.64
C TRP A 22 -29.20 -17.30 -3.47
N PRO A 23 -29.62 -18.45 -2.90
CA PRO A 23 -30.77 -18.62 -2.00
C PRO A 23 -30.34 -19.15 -0.60
N LYS A 24 -31.29 -19.14 0.34
CA LYS A 24 -31.16 -19.61 1.72
C LYS A 24 -30.79 -21.10 1.80
N ALA A 25 -29.77 -21.42 2.60
CA ALA A 25 -29.70 -22.64 3.43
C ALA A 25 -28.67 -22.44 4.55
N SER A 26 -29.14 -22.47 5.80
CA SER A 26 -28.32 -22.47 7.02
C SER A 26 -27.93 -23.90 7.38
N PRO A 27 -26.81 -24.08 8.12
CA PRO A 27 -26.88 -24.93 9.29
C PRO A 27 -26.39 -24.22 10.56
N SER A 28 -27.14 -24.46 11.62
CA SER A 28 -27.02 -24.03 13.01
C SER A 28 -25.80 -24.61 13.73
N PHE A 29 -25.18 -23.80 14.59
CA PHE A 29 -24.42 -24.26 15.77
C PHE A 29 -24.87 -23.46 17.02
N PRO A 30 -24.89 -24.08 18.21
CA PRO A 30 -25.74 -23.66 19.32
C PRO A 30 -25.10 -22.58 20.21
N ARG A 31 -25.96 -21.70 20.73
CA ARG A 31 -25.69 -20.81 21.87
C ARG A 31 -26.02 -21.52 23.17
N GLY A 32 -25.18 -21.33 24.18
CA GLY A 32 -25.51 -21.54 25.58
C GLY A 32 -24.79 -20.49 26.44
N LEU A 33 -25.52 -19.44 26.83
CA LEU A 33 -25.20 -18.55 27.96
C LEU A 33 -25.64 -19.24 29.27
N PHE A 34 -24.93 -19.04 30.39
CA PHE A 34 -25.33 -18.06 31.43
C PHE A 34 -24.43 -18.11 32.69
N VAL A 35 -24.07 -16.89 33.08
CA VAL A 35 -23.70 -16.31 34.38
C VAL A 35 -24.13 -17.09 35.64
N GLN A 36 -23.25 -17.12 36.65
CA GLN A 36 -23.66 -17.02 38.06
C GLN A 36 -22.77 -16.02 38.82
N THR A 37 -23.46 -15.11 39.50
CA THR A 37 -23.03 -14.10 40.46
C THR A 37 -22.67 -14.71 41.82
N ARG A 38 -21.88 -14.00 42.63
CA ARG A 38 -22.09 -13.96 44.10
C ARG A 38 -21.34 -12.81 44.77
N GLU A 39 -22.12 -11.93 45.39
CA GLU A 39 -21.73 -11.04 46.47
C GLU A 39 -21.61 -11.80 47.82
N SER A 40 -21.05 -11.08 48.79
CA SER A 40 -21.03 -11.27 50.25
C SER A 40 -19.86 -12.08 50.83
N GLN A 41 -18.97 -11.39 51.54
CA GLN A 41 -19.02 -11.29 53.00
C GLN A 41 -17.94 -10.32 53.53
N GLU A 42 -18.38 -9.16 54.02
CA GLU A 42 -17.66 -8.42 55.06
C GLU A 42 -17.85 -9.15 56.39
N GLN A 43 -16.75 -9.48 57.09
CA GLN A 43 -16.74 -9.54 58.55
C GLN A 43 -15.32 -9.56 59.13
N ASN A 44 -15.09 -8.60 60.03
CA ASN A 44 -14.15 -8.62 61.15
C ASN A 44 -12.66 -8.89 60.91
N CYS A 45 -11.87 -7.83 60.95
CA CYS A 45 -10.49 -7.92 61.43
C CYS A 45 -10.25 -6.91 62.57
N GLN A 46 -10.63 -7.29 63.79
CA GLN A 46 -10.14 -6.70 65.02
C GLN A 46 -8.96 -7.54 65.53
N ASN A 47 -7.74 -7.15 65.16
CA ASN A 47 -6.54 -7.18 66.01
C ASN A 47 -5.29 -6.88 65.17
N CYS A 48 -5.01 -5.58 64.99
CA CYS A 48 -3.68 -5.12 64.62
C CYS A 48 -2.73 -5.26 65.82
N LYS A 49 -1.69 -6.09 65.72
CA LYS A 49 -0.48 -5.96 66.54
C LYS A 49 0.78 -6.06 65.67
N LYS A 50 1.43 -4.90 65.55
CA LYS A 50 2.87 -4.60 65.39
C LYS A 50 3.75 -5.68 64.74
N MET A 51 4.17 -5.44 63.50
CA MET A 51 5.53 -5.77 63.05
C MET A 51 6.05 -4.64 62.13
N THR A 52 7.27 -4.19 62.44
CA THR A 52 8.00 -3.08 61.83
C THR A 52 8.41 -3.36 60.38
N ALA A 53 8.34 -2.32 59.53
CA ALA A 53 8.65 -2.37 58.11
C ALA A 53 10.14 -2.58 57.81
N PRO A 54 10.53 -3.46 56.86
CA PRO A 54 11.83 -3.39 56.23
C PRO A 54 11.82 -2.33 55.13
N LYS A 55 12.84 -1.47 55.13
CA LYS A 55 13.11 -0.45 54.11
C LYS A 55 13.50 -1.17 52.81
N VAL A 56 12.56 -1.32 51.88
CA VAL A 56 12.86 -1.79 50.52
C VAL A 56 13.28 -0.59 49.69
N GLU A 57 14.57 -0.54 49.35
CA GLU A 57 15.11 0.39 48.36
C GLU A 57 14.52 0.05 46.98
N LEU A 58 13.68 0.94 46.46
CA LEU A 58 13.18 0.87 45.09
C LEU A 58 14.33 1.11 44.12
N LYS A 59 14.90 0.04 43.56
CA LYS A 59 15.70 0.13 42.33
C LYS A 59 14.77 0.55 41.18
N ILE A 60 14.73 1.85 40.90
CA ILE A 60 14.20 2.38 39.64
C ILE A 60 15.07 1.80 38.53
N THR A 61 14.53 0.86 37.77
CA THR A 61 15.22 0.17 36.69
C THR A 61 15.37 1.08 35.47
N ASN A 62 16.52 1.00 34.80
CA ASN A 62 16.94 1.78 33.63
C ASN A 62 15.96 1.80 32.42
N SER A 63 14.90 0.98 32.42
CA SER A 63 13.96 0.85 31.29
C SER A 63 13.06 2.07 31.10
N GLN A 64 12.61 2.72 32.18
CA GLN A 64 11.75 3.90 32.10
C GLN A 64 12.49 5.14 31.60
N SER A 65 13.79 5.29 31.94
CA SER A 65 14.60 6.42 31.44
C SER A 65 14.85 6.33 29.93
N GLY A 66 15.06 5.12 29.40
CA GLY A 66 15.27 4.88 27.98
C GLY A 66 14.00 5.09 27.14
N GLN A 67 12.84 4.66 27.64
CA GLN A 67 11.55 4.90 26.97
C GLN A 67 11.18 6.38 26.94
N ASN A 68 11.38 7.09 28.06
CA ASN A 68 11.13 8.54 28.12
C ASN A 68 12.06 9.33 27.20
N LYS A 69 13.33 8.92 27.09
CA LYS A 69 14.28 9.53 26.15
C LYS A 69 13.89 9.28 24.68
N ALA A 70 13.57 8.04 24.31
CA ALA A 70 13.17 7.70 22.94
C ALA A 70 11.87 8.42 22.52
N MET A 71 10.92 8.57 23.43
CA MET A 71 9.68 9.33 23.18
C MET A 71 9.97 10.84 22.98
N SER A 72 10.92 11.40 23.74
CA SER A 72 11.39 12.77 23.59
C SER A 72 12.08 13.01 22.24
N GLU A 73 12.94 12.09 21.82
CA GLU A 73 13.61 12.14 20.50
C GLU A 73 12.59 12.07 19.36
N ALA A 74 11.60 11.18 19.45
CA ALA A 74 10.53 11.07 18.46
C ALA A 74 9.68 12.34 18.36
N ALA A 75 9.38 12.97 19.49
CA ALA A 75 8.64 14.23 19.52
C ALA A 75 9.43 15.39 18.89
N LEU A 76 10.74 15.47 19.16
CA LEU A 76 11.63 16.47 18.54
C LEU A 76 11.73 16.26 17.02
N GLU A 77 11.89 15.02 16.56
CA GLU A 77 11.91 14.70 15.13
C GLU A 77 10.58 15.08 14.46
N MET A 78 9.45 14.82 15.11
CA MET A 78 8.12 15.21 14.61
C MET A 78 7.99 16.73 14.49
N GLN A 79 8.52 17.50 15.45
CA GLN A 79 8.56 18.95 15.36
C GLN A 79 9.39 19.41 14.16
N HIS A 80 10.60 18.87 13.97
CA HIS A 80 11.44 19.19 12.82
C HIS A 80 10.75 18.92 11.48
N ARG A 81 10.01 17.81 11.36
CA ARG A 81 9.24 17.49 10.14
C ARG A 81 8.14 18.51 9.86
N ARG A 82 7.40 18.94 10.90
CA ARG A 82 6.36 19.97 10.76
C ARG A 82 6.96 21.32 10.34
N ASP A 83 8.08 21.69 10.94
CA ASP A 83 8.79 22.92 10.58
C ASP A 83 9.34 22.86 9.16
N ALA A 84 9.83 21.71 8.72
CA ALA A 84 10.26 21.49 7.33
C ALA A 84 9.11 21.66 6.34
N VAL A 85 7.95 21.06 6.61
CA VAL A 85 6.74 21.25 5.79
C VAL A 85 6.35 22.72 5.74
N SER A 86 6.32 23.41 6.90
CA SER A 86 5.96 24.83 6.95
C SER A 86 6.92 25.72 6.17
N ARG A 87 8.24 25.49 6.28
CA ARG A 87 9.25 26.20 5.49
C ARG A 87 9.13 25.93 4.01
N ALA A 88 8.93 24.68 3.61
CA ALA A 88 8.76 24.31 2.21
C ALA A 88 7.50 24.94 1.60
N CYS A 89 6.39 24.97 2.34
CA CYS A 89 5.16 25.63 1.90
C CYS A 89 5.33 27.12 1.57
N ALA A 90 6.23 27.83 2.28
CA ALA A 90 6.52 29.23 1.99
C ALA A 90 7.28 29.43 0.66
N ASN A 91 7.99 28.41 0.17
CA ASN A 91 8.81 28.46 -1.04
C ASN A 91 8.13 27.84 -2.27
N LEU A 92 6.99 27.16 -2.09
CA LEU A 92 6.25 26.57 -3.21
C LEU A 92 5.49 27.64 -4.00
N PRO A 93 5.36 27.48 -5.33
CA PRO A 93 4.57 28.40 -6.14
C PRO A 93 3.08 28.33 -5.72
N PRO A 94 2.31 29.43 -5.84
CA PRO A 94 0.89 29.43 -5.49
C PRO A 94 0.06 28.36 -6.21
N SER A 95 0.43 27.99 -7.44
CA SER A 95 -0.19 26.92 -8.22
C SER A 95 -0.02 25.52 -7.60
N ALA A 96 0.97 25.33 -6.73
CA ALA A 96 1.18 24.09 -6.00
C ALA A 96 0.47 24.05 -4.63
N ILE A 97 -0.22 25.13 -4.23
CA ILE A 97 -0.96 25.18 -2.97
C ILE A 97 -2.42 24.81 -3.21
N TYR A 98 -2.73 23.53 -2.98
CA TYR A 98 -4.09 23.02 -3.08
C TYR A 98 -4.86 23.20 -1.78
N ARG A 99 -6.18 23.45 -1.91
CA ARG A 99 -7.14 23.49 -0.80
C ARG A 99 -8.27 22.51 -1.09
N ASN A 100 -7.97 21.22 -0.95
CA ASN A 100 -8.92 20.15 -1.19
C ASN A 100 -8.96 19.21 0.03
N MET A 101 -10.15 19.08 0.62
CA MET A 101 -10.41 18.19 1.76
C MET A 101 -11.29 17.00 1.41
N ASN A 102 -11.66 16.80 0.13
CA ASN A 102 -12.52 15.70 -0.30
C ASN A 102 -11.90 14.33 -0.06
N HIS A 103 -10.57 14.25 0.05
CA HIS A 103 -9.87 13.02 0.37
C HIS A 103 -9.79 12.75 1.89
N GLY A 104 -10.01 13.77 2.73
CA GLY A 104 -9.88 13.67 4.17
C GLY A 104 -10.98 12.85 4.83
N MET A 105 -10.64 12.20 5.94
CA MET A 105 -11.54 11.45 6.80
C MET A 105 -11.49 12.03 8.21
N VAL A 106 -12.63 12.15 8.89
CA VAL A 106 -12.73 12.81 10.19
C VAL A 106 -13.57 12.00 11.18
N SER A 107 -13.09 11.89 12.41
CA SER A 107 -13.88 11.44 13.56
C SER A 107 -14.14 12.64 14.46
N ARG A 108 -15.34 13.21 14.37
CA ARG A 108 -15.75 14.39 15.16
C ARG A 108 -15.72 14.09 16.67
N ARG A 109 -16.11 12.88 17.06
CA ARG A 109 -16.07 12.39 18.45
C ARG A 109 -14.65 12.43 19.04
N HIS A 110 -13.65 12.02 18.27
CA HIS A 110 -12.26 11.94 18.72
C HIS A 110 -11.44 13.18 18.33
N LYS A 111 -12.09 14.17 17.68
CA LYS A 111 -11.43 15.34 17.08
C LYS A 111 -10.21 14.94 16.26
N PHE A 112 -10.36 13.91 15.42
CA PHE A 112 -9.26 13.31 14.68
C PHE A 112 -9.50 13.41 13.17
N LEU A 113 -8.51 13.85 12.42
CA LEU A 113 -8.56 13.94 10.96
C LEU A 113 -7.37 13.21 10.35
N TYR A 114 -7.64 12.42 9.33
CA TYR A 114 -6.65 11.67 8.57
C TYR A 114 -6.83 11.91 7.07
N CYS A 115 -5.75 12.17 6.33
CA CYS A 115 -5.77 12.11 4.87
C CYS A 115 -5.15 10.79 4.39
N PRO A 116 -5.93 9.91 3.73
CA PRO A 116 -5.42 8.68 3.15
C PRO A 116 -4.38 8.95 2.07
N VAL A 117 -3.13 8.58 2.33
CA VAL A 117 -2.13 8.52 1.26
C VAL A 117 -2.06 7.09 0.75
N GLU A 118 -2.59 6.88 -0.45
CA GLU A 118 -2.55 5.56 -1.06
C GLU A 118 -1.10 5.07 -1.22
N LYS A 119 -0.88 3.79 -0.91
CA LYS A 119 0.45 3.14 -0.85
C LYS A 119 1.35 3.59 0.32
N SER A 120 0.78 4.29 1.29
CA SER A 120 1.40 4.70 2.56
C SER A 120 0.55 4.26 3.76
N ALA A 121 0.22 2.96 3.83
CA ALA A 121 -0.63 2.34 4.85
C ALA A 121 -2.09 2.85 4.90
N SER A 122 -2.63 3.34 3.78
CA SER A 122 -4.03 3.81 3.68
C SER A 122 -5.05 2.79 4.17
N THR A 123 -4.93 1.52 3.79
CA THR A 123 -5.84 0.44 4.24
C THR A 123 -5.85 0.28 5.76
N PHE A 124 -4.68 0.27 6.42
CA PHE A 124 -4.59 0.18 7.87
C PHE A 124 -5.33 1.34 8.54
N TRP A 125 -5.14 2.56 8.06
CA TRP A 125 -5.79 3.74 8.64
C TRP A 125 -7.30 3.81 8.34
N ARG A 126 -7.76 3.25 7.21
CA ARG A 126 -9.20 3.09 6.96
C ARG A 126 -9.82 2.10 7.96
N ARG A 127 -9.14 1.00 8.27
CA ARG A 127 -9.56 0.05 9.31
C ARG A 127 -9.55 0.67 10.69
N PHE A 128 -8.51 1.47 10.99
CA PHE A 128 -8.45 2.27 12.21
C PHE A 128 -9.65 3.21 12.33
N MET A 129 -9.98 3.97 11.28
CA MET A 129 -11.15 4.85 11.26
C MET A 129 -12.46 4.07 11.41
N TYR A 130 -12.58 2.89 10.80
CA TYR A 130 -13.73 2.00 10.96
C TYR A 130 -13.92 1.60 12.43
N GLN A 131 -12.86 1.10 13.08
CA GLN A 131 -12.90 0.73 14.50
C GLN A 131 -13.20 1.95 15.36
N LEU A 132 -12.48 3.05 15.15
CA LEU A 132 -12.62 4.28 15.94
C LEU A 132 -14.05 4.84 15.95
N VAL A 133 -14.80 4.73 14.85
CA VAL A 133 -16.17 5.27 14.78
C VAL A 133 -17.28 4.27 15.09
N LEU A 134 -17.05 2.97 14.92
CA LEU A 134 -18.09 1.94 15.08
C LEU A 134 -17.95 1.07 16.33
N THR A 135 -16.75 0.89 16.88
CA THR A 135 -16.52 -0.04 17.99
C THR A 135 -16.16 0.67 19.30
N LYS A 136 -16.71 0.17 20.42
CA LYS A 136 -16.51 0.70 21.77
C LYS A 136 -16.42 -0.46 22.77
N PRO A 137 -15.28 -0.69 23.45
CA PRO A 137 -13.98 -0.07 23.17
C PRO A 137 -13.49 -0.39 21.76
N MET A 138 -12.56 0.42 21.24
CA MET A 138 -11.95 0.19 19.94
C MET A 138 -11.23 -1.16 19.93
N GLN A 139 -11.43 -1.96 18.88
CA GLN A 139 -10.72 -3.22 18.63
C GLN A 139 -9.58 -3.01 17.61
N SER A 140 -8.78 -4.05 17.38
CA SER A 140 -7.62 -3.97 16.48
C SER A 140 -8.04 -3.60 15.06
N PRO A 141 -7.33 -2.70 14.36
CA PRO A 141 -7.57 -2.46 12.94
C PRO A 141 -7.46 -3.73 12.09
N PHE A 142 -6.66 -4.71 12.50
CA PHE A 142 -6.50 -5.97 11.77
C PHE A 142 -7.71 -6.92 11.88
N ASP A 143 -8.62 -6.69 12.83
CA ASP A 143 -9.87 -7.46 12.96
C ASP A 143 -10.90 -7.09 11.87
N VAL A 144 -10.63 -6.04 11.08
CA VAL A 144 -11.46 -5.59 9.97
C VAL A 144 -10.84 -6.05 8.66
N SER A 145 -11.57 -6.76 7.80
CA SER A 145 -11.04 -7.19 6.50
C SER A 145 -10.77 -6.01 5.56
N VAL A 146 -9.84 -6.17 4.60
CA VAL A 146 -9.54 -5.16 3.57
C VAL A 146 -10.81 -4.82 2.79
N GLN A 147 -11.58 -5.84 2.40
CA GLN A 147 -12.79 -5.70 1.58
C GLN A 147 -13.86 -4.89 2.31
N THR A 148 -13.94 -4.98 3.65
CA THR A 148 -14.90 -4.20 4.44
C THR A 148 -14.69 -2.70 4.24
N VAL A 149 -13.43 -2.23 4.29
CA VAL A 149 -13.12 -0.80 4.21
C VAL A 149 -13.17 -0.20 2.80
N TYR A 150 -13.31 -1.05 1.78
CA TYR A 150 -13.52 -0.66 0.38
C TYR A 150 -14.91 -1.02 -0.15
N SER A 151 -15.81 -1.49 0.72
CA SER A 151 -17.20 -1.84 0.37
C SER A 151 -18.20 -0.86 0.98
N TRP A 152 -19.48 -1.05 0.64
CA TRP A 152 -20.60 -0.30 1.23
C TRP A 152 -20.70 -0.41 2.76
N ARG A 153 -20.03 -1.41 3.38
CA ARG A 153 -19.98 -1.57 4.84
C ARG A 153 -19.14 -0.50 5.53
N PHE A 154 -18.25 0.18 4.80
CA PHE A 154 -17.46 1.26 5.35
C PHE A 154 -18.35 2.46 5.69
N PRO A 155 -18.28 3.05 6.90
CA PRO A 155 -19.18 4.12 7.35
C PRO A 155 -18.79 5.48 6.75
N ALA A 156 -18.77 5.59 5.42
CA ALA A 156 -18.32 6.77 4.69
C ALA A 156 -19.03 8.05 5.16
N ALA A 157 -20.35 7.99 5.38
CA ALA A 157 -21.15 9.12 5.85
C ALA A 157 -20.73 9.64 7.24
N MET A 158 -20.18 8.79 8.11
CA MET A 158 -19.72 9.19 9.45
C MET A 158 -18.33 9.84 9.42
N VAL A 159 -17.50 9.47 8.44
CA VAL A 159 -16.10 9.91 8.36
C VAL A 159 -15.84 10.95 7.29
N GLN A 160 -16.79 11.23 6.40
CA GLN A 160 -16.65 12.29 5.41
C GLN A 160 -16.60 13.68 6.05
N ILE A 161 -15.79 14.55 5.45
CA ILE A 161 -15.77 15.98 5.75
C ILE A 161 -16.88 16.63 4.90
N THR A 162 -17.83 17.29 5.57
CA THR A 162 -18.94 18.00 4.92
C THR A 162 -18.90 19.49 5.17
N GLU A 163 -18.04 19.92 6.10
CA GLU A 163 -17.81 21.29 6.48
C GLU A 163 -17.14 22.06 5.33
N ALA A 164 -17.55 23.32 5.15
CA ALA A 164 -16.98 24.26 4.20
C ALA A 164 -16.82 25.65 4.85
N GLY A 165 -16.00 26.51 4.24
CA GLY A 165 -15.75 27.87 4.76
C GLY A 165 -15.28 27.89 6.21
N GLU A 166 -15.84 28.79 7.02
CA GLU A 166 -15.46 28.95 8.43
C GLU A 166 -15.66 27.69 9.28
N ALA A 167 -16.66 26.87 8.96
CA ALA A 167 -16.90 25.60 9.67
C ALA A 167 -15.76 24.60 9.41
N LEU A 168 -15.22 24.58 8.19
CA LEU A 168 -14.05 23.77 7.86
C LEU A 168 -12.82 24.27 8.61
N ASP A 169 -12.60 25.58 8.67
CA ASP A 169 -11.49 26.17 9.41
C ASP A 169 -11.58 25.88 10.92
N ALA A 170 -12.77 25.93 11.50
CA ALA A 170 -13.02 25.53 12.88
C ALA A 170 -12.73 24.03 13.12
N LEU A 171 -13.16 23.16 12.20
CA LEU A 171 -12.86 21.73 12.26
C LEU A 171 -11.35 21.46 12.20
N LEU A 172 -10.65 22.10 11.26
CA LEU A 172 -9.21 21.98 11.10
C LEU A 172 -8.47 22.50 12.33
N ARG A 173 -8.87 23.63 12.93
CA ARG A 173 -8.21 24.15 14.14
C ARG A 173 -8.41 23.26 15.38
N SER A 174 -9.57 22.64 15.50
CA SER A 174 -9.94 21.87 16.69
C SER A 174 -9.54 20.39 16.65
N SER A 175 -9.09 19.88 15.50
CA SER A 175 -8.75 18.46 15.31
C SER A 175 -7.24 18.17 15.42
N THR A 176 -6.90 17.03 16.00
CA THR A 176 -5.60 16.36 15.78
C THR A 176 -5.57 15.84 14.35
N LYS A 177 -4.62 16.32 13.54
CA LYS A 177 -4.53 15.99 12.11
C LYS A 177 -3.31 15.14 11.84
N MET A 178 -3.48 14.04 11.12
CA MET A 178 -2.40 13.12 10.78
C MET A 178 -2.26 12.95 9.27
N LEU A 179 -1.00 12.94 8.84
CA LEU A 179 -0.57 12.55 7.50
C LEU A 179 0.52 11.48 7.65
N PHE A 180 0.34 10.33 6.99
CA PHE A 180 1.40 9.32 6.85
C PHE A 180 1.89 9.32 5.41
N ILE A 181 3.19 9.54 5.23
CA ILE A 181 3.80 9.67 3.91
C ILE A 181 4.76 8.54 3.60
N ARG A 182 5.03 8.38 2.31
CA ARG A 182 6.07 7.50 1.79
C ARG A 182 6.81 8.23 0.69
N GLU A 183 8.10 7.99 0.62
CA GLU A 183 8.97 8.54 -0.42
C GLU A 183 8.42 8.23 -1.84
N PRO A 184 8.35 9.22 -2.76
CA PRO A 184 7.74 9.08 -4.08
C PRO A 184 8.21 7.89 -4.91
N TYR A 185 9.52 7.61 -4.99
CA TYR A 185 10.05 6.48 -5.76
C TYR A 185 9.57 5.14 -5.20
N SER A 186 9.65 4.98 -3.89
CA SER A 186 9.15 3.80 -3.19
C SER A 186 7.64 3.63 -3.35
N ARG A 187 6.89 4.73 -3.42
CA ARG A 187 5.45 4.73 -3.64
C ARG A 187 5.08 4.32 -5.07
N LEU A 188 5.82 4.81 -6.07
CA LEU A 188 5.67 4.42 -7.48
C LEU A 188 5.93 2.92 -7.69
N LEU A 189 7.04 2.39 -7.13
CA LEU A 189 7.30 0.96 -7.21
C LEU A 189 6.21 0.14 -6.51
N SER A 190 5.73 0.61 -5.35
CA SER A 190 4.63 -0.04 -4.65
C SER A 190 3.35 -0.08 -5.48
N ALA A 191 3.05 0.97 -6.26
CA ALA A 191 1.90 1.00 -7.16
C ALA A 191 2.09 0.03 -8.33
N PHE A 192 3.27 0.01 -8.97
CA PHE A 192 3.58 -0.93 -10.04
C PHE A 192 3.44 -2.39 -9.60
N VAL A 193 4.08 -2.73 -8.46
CA VAL A 193 4.07 -4.10 -7.93
C VAL A 193 2.64 -4.55 -7.60
N ASP A 194 1.84 -3.66 -7.02
CA ASP A 194 0.46 -3.96 -6.63
C ASP A 194 -0.52 -4.03 -7.81
N LYS A 195 -0.35 -3.18 -8.82
CA LYS A 195 -1.34 -3.01 -9.90
C LYS A 195 -1.00 -3.74 -11.19
N LEU A 196 0.28 -3.97 -11.50
CA LEU A 196 0.72 -4.52 -12.77
C LEU A 196 1.56 -5.79 -12.63
N LEU A 197 2.47 -5.86 -11.65
CA LEU A 197 3.23 -7.09 -11.40
C LEU A 197 2.33 -8.20 -10.85
N ALA A 198 1.52 -7.88 -9.84
CA ALA A 198 0.53 -8.78 -9.26
C ALA A 198 -0.53 -9.21 -10.29
N PRO A 199 -1.18 -10.38 -10.10
CA PRO A 199 -2.27 -10.83 -10.96
C PRO A 199 -3.48 -9.87 -10.90
N ASN A 200 -3.63 -9.03 -11.91
CA ASN A 200 -4.68 -8.03 -11.95
C ASN A 200 -5.14 -7.74 -13.39
N PRO A 201 -5.99 -8.60 -13.99
CA PRO A 201 -6.41 -8.47 -15.38
C PRO A 201 -7.20 -7.19 -15.66
N ILE A 202 -7.89 -6.65 -14.66
CA ILE A 202 -8.60 -5.38 -14.78
C ILE A 202 -7.59 -4.23 -14.95
N LEU A 203 -6.54 -4.18 -14.12
CA LEU A 203 -5.54 -3.12 -14.19
C LEU A 203 -4.54 -3.34 -15.33
N TRP A 204 -4.28 -4.57 -15.75
CA TRP A 204 -3.55 -4.83 -17.00
C TRP A 204 -4.28 -4.20 -18.18
N LYS A 205 -5.61 -4.34 -18.24
CA LYS A 205 -6.42 -3.67 -19.26
C LYS A 205 -6.46 -2.14 -19.10
N MET A 206 -6.71 -1.64 -17.89
CA MET A 206 -6.93 -0.20 -17.68
C MET A 206 -5.64 0.64 -17.65
N TRP A 207 -4.53 0.07 -17.18
CA TRP A 207 -3.25 0.78 -17.05
C TRP A 207 -2.19 0.19 -17.97
N GLY A 208 -2.16 -1.13 -18.08
CA GLY A 208 -1.15 -1.81 -18.85
C GLY A 208 -1.29 -1.56 -20.35
N GLN A 209 -2.45 -1.89 -20.95
CA GLN A 209 -2.68 -1.67 -22.38
C GLN A 209 -2.43 -0.22 -22.80
N PRO A 210 -2.97 0.83 -22.12
CA PRO A 210 -2.67 2.21 -22.48
C PRO A 210 -1.18 2.57 -22.36
N ALA A 211 -0.46 2.02 -21.37
CA ALA A 211 0.98 2.22 -21.26
C ALA A 211 1.73 1.59 -22.44
N LEU A 212 1.30 0.40 -22.88
CA LEU A 212 1.87 -0.26 -24.05
C LEU A 212 1.53 0.48 -25.34
N GLU A 213 0.30 0.95 -25.51
CA GLU A 213 -0.09 1.76 -26.68
C GLU A 213 0.74 3.05 -26.73
N MET A 214 0.89 3.73 -25.59
CA MET A 214 1.72 4.93 -25.49
C MET A 214 3.18 4.67 -25.90
N CYS A 215 3.76 3.55 -25.46
CA CYS A 215 5.19 3.31 -25.63
C CYS A 215 5.61 2.40 -26.80
N ARG A 216 4.72 1.51 -27.25
CA ARG A 216 5.03 0.46 -28.25
C ARG A 216 4.29 0.66 -29.57
N ASP A 217 3.29 1.55 -29.66
CA ASP A 217 2.65 1.87 -30.94
C ASP A 217 3.67 2.53 -31.89
N PRO A 218 3.92 1.95 -33.09
CA PRO A 218 4.78 2.57 -34.09
C PRO A 218 4.39 4.00 -34.46
N LYS A 219 3.11 4.38 -34.28
CA LYS A 219 2.56 5.71 -34.56
C LYS A 219 2.64 6.66 -33.35
N SER A 220 2.83 6.18 -32.13
CA SER A 220 2.98 7.04 -30.96
C SER A 220 4.32 7.80 -31.00
N GLN A 221 4.43 8.88 -30.21
CA GLN A 221 5.61 9.75 -30.17
C GLN A 221 6.91 8.97 -29.89
N LYS A 222 8.02 9.53 -30.39
CA LYS A 222 9.34 8.89 -30.53
C LYS A 222 9.97 8.41 -29.22
N TRP A 223 9.61 8.96 -28.07
CA TRP A 223 10.47 8.89 -26.88
C TRP A 223 10.56 7.49 -26.22
N CYS A 224 9.53 6.63 -26.28
CA CYS A 224 9.67 5.23 -25.79
C CYS A 224 10.37 4.31 -26.82
N LYS A 225 10.65 4.77 -28.06
CA LYS A 225 11.17 3.94 -29.16
C LYS A 225 12.65 3.61 -29.03
N ASP A 226 13.39 4.26 -28.13
CA ASP A 226 14.84 4.02 -27.90
C ASP A 226 15.13 2.72 -27.13
N ARG A 227 14.17 1.80 -27.06
CA ARG A 227 14.34 0.43 -26.53
C ARG A 227 15.33 -0.44 -27.32
N SER A 228 15.88 0.05 -28.42
CA SER A 228 16.80 -0.70 -29.29
C SER A 228 18.24 -0.80 -28.77
N SER A 229 18.59 -0.19 -27.64
CA SER A 229 19.94 -0.30 -27.04
C SER A 229 19.98 -0.99 -25.67
N ALA A 230 18.86 -1.41 -25.08
CA ALA A 230 18.84 -2.13 -23.80
C ALA A 230 18.57 -3.63 -24.01
N THR A 231 19.65 -4.37 -24.26
CA THR A 231 19.78 -5.83 -24.12
C THR A 231 18.97 -6.68 -25.11
N SER A 232 19.69 -7.28 -26.05
CA SER A 232 19.30 -8.56 -26.65
C SER A 232 19.20 -9.63 -25.55
N LEU A 233 18.08 -9.68 -24.83
CA LEU A 233 17.58 -10.95 -24.33
C LEU A 233 17.15 -11.71 -25.58
N ASN A 234 18.05 -12.58 -26.06
CA ASN A 234 17.72 -13.68 -26.95
C ASN A 234 16.63 -14.52 -26.28
N GLN A 235 15.38 -14.10 -26.42
CA GLN A 235 14.29 -15.05 -26.48
C GLN A 235 14.57 -15.93 -27.70
N PRO A 236 14.43 -17.26 -27.61
CA PRO A 236 14.44 -18.07 -28.81
C PRO A 236 13.25 -17.62 -29.64
N ILE A 237 13.54 -16.92 -30.73
CA ILE A 237 12.62 -16.79 -31.86
C ILE A 237 12.34 -18.24 -32.26
N ARG A 238 11.17 -18.76 -31.85
CA ARG A 238 10.68 -20.04 -32.36
C ARG A 238 10.80 -19.96 -33.88
N LYS A 239 11.55 -20.90 -34.47
CA LYS A 239 11.80 -21.00 -35.91
C LYS A 239 10.53 -20.66 -36.67
N ARG A 240 10.64 -19.62 -37.47
CA ARG A 240 9.60 -18.95 -38.24
C ARG A 240 9.23 -19.76 -39.50
N ALA A 241 9.03 -21.06 -39.35
CA ALA A 241 8.70 -21.96 -40.45
C ALA A 241 7.30 -22.55 -40.23
N GLU A 242 6.46 -22.37 -41.25
CA GLU A 242 5.17 -23.05 -41.49
C GLU A 242 4.02 -22.74 -40.52
N LEU A 243 3.54 -21.49 -40.55
CA LEU A 243 2.20 -21.14 -40.07
C LEU A 243 1.33 -20.65 -41.23
N SER A 244 0.16 -21.27 -41.37
CA SER A 244 -0.84 -21.01 -42.42
C SER A 244 -1.36 -19.57 -42.37
N ALA A 245 -1.89 -19.08 -43.49
CA ALA A 245 -2.40 -17.70 -43.61
C ALA A 245 -3.46 -17.32 -42.55
N HIS A 246 -4.24 -18.30 -42.07
CA HIS A 246 -5.20 -18.12 -40.97
C HIS A 246 -4.53 -17.91 -39.60
N ALA A 247 -3.35 -18.51 -39.35
CA ALA A 247 -2.57 -18.23 -38.15
C ALA A 247 -1.89 -16.85 -38.19
N ARG A 248 -1.54 -16.36 -39.39
CA ARG A 248 -1.00 -14.98 -39.58
C ARG A 248 -2.05 -13.90 -39.34
N LEU A 249 -3.33 -14.19 -39.62
CA LEU A 249 -4.46 -13.30 -39.29
C LEU A 249 -4.74 -13.26 -37.78
N ARG A 250 -4.61 -14.38 -37.05
CA ARG A 250 -4.68 -14.39 -35.57
C ARG A 250 -3.52 -13.64 -34.91
N GLN A 251 -2.33 -13.63 -35.51
CA GLN A 251 -1.15 -12.96 -34.96
C GLN A 251 -1.20 -11.42 -35.09
N ARG A 252 -2.09 -10.87 -35.93
CA ARG A 252 -2.21 -9.42 -36.14
C ARG A 252 -3.08 -8.71 -35.09
N VAL A 253 -3.75 -9.43 -34.20
CA VAL A 253 -4.47 -8.86 -33.06
C VAL A 253 -4.47 -9.85 -31.88
N GLN A 254 -3.29 -10.17 -31.34
CA GLN A 254 -3.26 -10.56 -29.93
C GLN A 254 -3.33 -9.23 -29.17
N PHE A 255 -4.53 -8.84 -28.73
CA PHE A 255 -4.65 -7.77 -27.74
C PHE A 255 -3.76 -8.19 -26.56
N SER A 256 -2.58 -7.56 -26.41
CA SER A 256 -1.76 -7.77 -25.21
C SER A 256 -2.67 -7.48 -24.03
N CYS A 257 -2.72 -8.34 -23.01
CA CYS A 257 -3.57 -8.05 -21.87
C CYS A 257 -3.04 -6.86 -21.06
N GLY A 258 -1.83 -6.39 -21.34
CA GLY A 258 -1.12 -5.37 -20.56
C GLY A 258 -0.38 -5.96 -19.36
N GLU A 259 -0.23 -7.29 -19.31
CA GLU A 259 0.41 -8.04 -18.23
C GLU A 259 1.95 -7.97 -18.28
N ASP A 260 2.51 -7.59 -19.42
CA ASP A 260 3.94 -7.52 -19.73
C ASP A 260 4.48 -6.08 -19.78
N VAL A 261 3.75 -5.13 -19.17
CA VAL A 261 4.19 -3.74 -19.00
C VAL A 261 5.39 -3.69 -18.07
N THR A 262 6.42 -3.00 -18.52
CA THR A 262 7.64 -2.82 -17.73
C THR A 262 7.55 -1.59 -16.84
N PHE A 263 8.39 -1.54 -15.80
CA PHE A 263 8.42 -0.41 -14.89
C PHE A 263 8.69 0.95 -15.58
N PRO A 264 9.64 1.07 -16.56
CA PRO A 264 9.81 2.31 -17.31
C PRO A 264 8.56 2.75 -18.08
N GLU A 265 7.85 1.82 -18.73
CA GLU A 265 6.60 2.11 -19.46
C GLU A 265 5.49 2.59 -18.50
N PHE A 266 5.39 1.94 -17.34
CA PHE A 266 4.48 2.37 -16.27
C PHE A 266 4.80 3.78 -15.77
N VAL A 267 6.07 4.08 -15.47
CA VAL A 267 6.48 5.41 -14.98
C VAL A 267 6.10 6.49 -15.98
N LYS A 268 6.29 6.24 -17.28
CA LYS A 268 5.89 7.22 -18.29
C LYS A 268 4.38 7.40 -18.35
N PHE A 269 3.62 6.31 -18.35
CA PHE A 269 2.17 6.39 -18.35
C PHE A 269 1.64 7.14 -17.12
N VAL A 270 2.25 6.92 -15.95
CA VAL A 270 1.90 7.64 -14.72
C VAL A 270 2.14 9.14 -14.84
N THR A 271 3.35 9.52 -15.24
CA THR A 271 3.75 10.93 -15.31
C THR A 271 3.03 11.69 -16.42
N ALA A 272 2.75 11.04 -17.55
CA ALA A 272 2.05 11.66 -18.67
C ALA A 272 0.52 11.68 -18.52
N SER A 273 -0.08 10.76 -17.77
CA SER A 273 -1.53 10.57 -17.82
C SER A 273 -2.21 10.30 -16.47
N LEU A 274 -1.68 9.43 -15.61
CA LEU A 274 -2.43 9.01 -14.41
C LEU A 274 -2.29 9.93 -13.19
N ALA A 275 -1.11 10.52 -12.97
CA ALA A 275 -0.79 11.19 -11.70
C ALA A 275 -1.70 12.40 -11.38
N SER A 276 -2.39 12.94 -12.39
CA SER A 276 -3.27 14.09 -12.23
C SER A 276 -4.61 13.75 -11.59
N PHE A 277 -5.11 12.51 -11.71
CA PHE A 277 -6.44 12.12 -11.23
C PHE A 277 -6.51 10.79 -10.47
N ASN A 278 -5.50 9.92 -10.58
CA ASN A 278 -5.54 8.62 -9.92
C ASN A 278 -4.93 8.67 -8.51
N ALA A 279 -5.73 8.43 -7.47
CA ALA A 279 -5.29 8.52 -6.07
C ALA A 279 -4.09 7.61 -5.73
N HIS A 280 -3.90 6.47 -6.39
CA HIS A 280 -2.78 5.56 -6.10
C HIS A 280 -1.42 6.07 -6.58
N VAL A 281 -1.39 7.01 -7.52
CA VAL A 281 -0.16 7.57 -8.10
C VAL A 281 -0.19 9.11 -8.15
N MET A 282 -1.19 9.74 -7.53
CA MET A 282 -1.27 11.20 -7.40
C MET A 282 -0.32 11.71 -6.32
N PRO A 283 0.41 12.82 -6.52
CA PRO A 283 1.25 13.43 -5.50
C PRO A 283 0.52 13.74 -4.19
N ILE A 284 1.23 13.63 -3.07
CA ILE A 284 0.70 13.81 -1.71
C ILE A 284 0.25 15.25 -1.51
N TYR A 285 1.03 16.23 -1.98
CA TYR A 285 0.73 17.64 -1.83
C TYR A 285 -0.62 18.03 -2.48
N LYS A 286 -0.92 17.41 -3.62
CA LYS A 286 -2.18 17.60 -4.35
C LYS A 286 -3.36 16.89 -3.67
N MET A 287 -3.12 15.69 -3.18
CA MET A 287 -4.16 14.85 -2.57
C MET A 287 -4.55 15.29 -1.15
N CYS A 288 -3.57 15.77 -0.37
CA CYS A 288 -3.71 16.00 1.07
C CYS A 288 -3.49 17.46 1.51
N SER A 289 -3.15 18.37 0.60
CA SER A 289 -3.11 19.82 0.89
C SER A 289 -2.29 20.20 2.16
N PRO A 290 -1.04 19.72 2.35
CA PRO A 290 -0.29 19.88 3.60
C PRO A 290 -0.02 21.34 4.00
N CYS A 291 0.07 22.24 3.02
CA CYS A 291 0.22 23.68 3.24
C CYS A 291 -1.05 24.37 3.74
N TYR A 292 -2.22 23.74 3.60
CA TYR A 292 -3.50 24.24 4.07
C TYR A 292 -3.91 23.62 5.40
N VAL A 293 -3.71 22.31 5.57
CA VAL A 293 -4.25 21.54 6.70
C VAL A 293 -3.49 21.78 8.02
N ASN A 294 -2.18 22.05 7.94
CA ASN A 294 -1.26 22.13 9.10
C ASN A 294 -1.39 20.87 9.99
N TYR A 295 -0.76 19.78 9.54
CA TYR A 295 -0.80 18.49 10.21
C TYR A 295 -0.11 18.52 11.58
N THR A 296 -0.75 17.87 12.56
CA THR A 296 -0.23 17.66 13.92
C THR A 296 0.83 16.56 13.94
N VAL A 297 0.66 15.53 13.12
CA VAL A 297 1.58 14.40 12.97
C VAL A 297 1.86 14.20 11.47
N VAL A 298 3.13 14.26 11.09
CA VAL A 298 3.67 13.90 9.77
C VAL A 298 4.51 12.64 9.93
N GLY A 299 3.82 11.50 9.88
CA GLY A 299 4.42 10.17 10.06
C GLY A 299 5.09 9.67 8.78
N HIS A 300 6.18 8.93 8.93
CA HIS A 300 6.89 8.29 7.82
C HIS A 300 6.74 6.77 7.90
N MET A 301 6.71 6.09 6.76
CA MET A 301 6.64 4.62 6.72
C MET A 301 7.84 3.95 7.40
N GLU A 302 9.01 4.57 7.33
CA GLU A 302 10.26 4.06 7.93
C GLU A 302 10.23 4.09 9.45
N THR A 303 9.41 4.98 10.02
CA THR A 303 9.30 5.23 11.47
C THR A 303 7.89 4.96 11.99
N PHE A 304 7.13 4.12 11.27
CA PHE A 304 5.70 3.95 11.44
C PHE A 304 5.27 3.72 12.89
N ALA A 305 5.75 2.64 13.52
CA ALA A 305 5.34 2.27 14.87
C ALA A 305 5.65 3.39 15.89
N ARG A 306 6.80 4.05 15.76
CA ARG A 306 7.21 5.15 16.64
C ARG A 306 6.31 6.37 16.46
N ASP A 307 5.97 6.72 15.23
CA ASP A 307 5.12 7.88 14.92
C ASP A 307 3.66 7.63 15.32
N VAL A 308 3.18 6.38 15.24
CA VAL A 308 1.86 6.00 15.78
C VAL A 308 1.80 6.22 17.29
N LYS A 309 2.84 5.86 18.04
CA LYS A 309 2.86 6.07 19.51
C LYS A 309 2.74 7.54 19.92
N LEU A 310 3.20 8.48 19.09
CA LEU A 310 3.00 9.92 19.32
C LEU A 310 1.56 10.39 19.06
N LEU A 311 0.83 9.69 18.19
CA LEU A 311 -0.54 9.99 17.83
C LEU A 311 -1.53 9.53 18.91
N LEU A 312 -1.41 8.29 19.36
CA LEU A 312 -2.44 7.60 20.14
C LEU A 312 -2.92 8.40 21.38
N PRO A 313 -2.04 8.99 22.21
CA PRO A 313 -2.46 9.80 23.36
C PRO A 313 -3.24 11.07 22.97
N LYS A 314 -3.01 11.62 21.77
CA LYS A 314 -3.69 12.84 21.29
C LYS A 314 -5.14 12.60 20.89
N ILE A 315 -5.56 11.35 20.81
CA ILE A 315 -6.91 10.93 20.38
C ILE A 315 -7.56 9.95 21.38
N ASN A 316 -6.98 9.80 22.58
CA ASN A 316 -7.44 8.89 23.63
C ASN A 316 -7.59 7.44 23.17
N VAL A 317 -6.63 6.95 22.39
CA VAL A 317 -6.49 5.53 22.01
C VAL A 317 -5.23 4.99 22.68
N THR A 318 -5.23 3.71 23.06
CA THR A 318 -4.09 3.04 23.69
C THR A 318 -3.37 2.10 22.72
N GLU A 319 -2.12 1.71 23.03
CA GLU A 319 -1.31 0.85 22.14
C GLU A 319 -1.91 -0.55 21.94
N ASP A 320 -2.55 -1.11 22.97
CA ASP A 320 -3.21 -2.42 22.97
C ASP A 320 -4.41 -2.45 21.99
N GLN A 321 -5.19 -1.37 21.93
CA GLN A 321 -6.32 -1.23 20.99
C GLN A 321 -5.87 -1.26 19.52
N VAL A 322 -4.61 -0.91 19.25
CA VAL A 322 -4.02 -0.93 17.90
C VAL A 322 -3.20 -2.20 17.66
N SER A 323 -2.98 -3.01 18.70
CA SER A 323 -2.17 -4.23 18.65
C SER A 323 -0.76 -4.00 18.10
N LEU A 324 -0.09 -2.91 18.53
CA LEU A 324 1.24 -2.55 18.04
C LEU A 324 2.28 -3.65 18.24
N GLU A 325 2.17 -4.45 19.31
CA GLU A 325 3.09 -5.55 19.60
C GLU A 325 3.03 -6.69 18.57
N LYS A 326 1.85 -6.94 17.98
CA LYS A 326 1.62 -7.99 16.98
C LYS A 326 1.60 -7.46 15.56
N MET A 327 1.98 -6.19 15.37
CA MET A 327 1.83 -5.52 14.09
C MET A 327 2.63 -6.20 12.98
N ASP A 328 3.86 -6.65 13.26
CA ASP A 328 4.71 -7.33 12.26
C ASP A 328 4.04 -8.61 11.72
N ASP A 329 3.53 -9.47 12.61
CA ASP A 329 2.89 -10.74 12.24
C ASP A 329 1.57 -10.49 11.49
N ASN A 330 0.76 -9.56 11.99
CA ASN A 330 -0.50 -9.20 11.35
C ASN A 330 -0.29 -8.60 9.95
N VAL A 331 0.74 -7.76 9.78
CA VAL A 331 1.10 -7.17 8.48
C VAL A 331 1.58 -8.24 7.50
N ALA A 332 2.33 -9.24 7.97
CA ALA A 332 2.78 -10.34 7.11
C ALA A 332 1.60 -11.20 6.63
N TYR A 333 0.73 -11.63 7.54
CA TYR A 333 -0.45 -12.40 7.19
C TYR A 333 -1.39 -11.63 6.26
N ASP A 334 -1.69 -10.37 6.58
CA ASP A 334 -2.54 -9.49 5.75
C ASP A 334 -1.94 -9.28 4.36
N ALA A 335 -0.61 -9.15 4.25
CA ALA A 335 0.04 -9.05 2.94
C ALA A 335 -0.06 -10.33 2.11
N ILE A 336 0.00 -11.51 2.75
CA ILE A 336 -0.18 -12.80 2.09
C ILE A 336 -1.64 -12.96 1.64
N GLU A 337 -2.58 -12.75 2.55
CA GLU A 337 -4.02 -12.88 2.29
C GLU A 337 -4.46 -11.94 1.17
N ASP A 338 -4.11 -10.64 1.25
CA ASP A 338 -4.41 -9.64 0.21
C ASP A 338 -3.83 -10.01 -1.15
N SER A 339 -2.65 -10.65 -1.17
CA SER A 339 -2.01 -11.05 -2.43
C SER A 339 -2.67 -12.28 -3.06
N VAL A 340 -3.40 -13.08 -2.28
CA VAL A 340 -4.03 -14.32 -2.74
C VAL A 340 -5.53 -14.19 -2.95
N HIS A 341 -6.25 -13.55 -2.03
CA HIS A 341 -7.71 -13.55 -1.95
C HIS A 341 -8.39 -13.23 -3.28
N ASP A 342 -8.12 -12.04 -3.84
CA ASP A 342 -8.74 -11.62 -5.09
C ASP A 342 -8.16 -12.41 -6.27
N ALA A 343 -6.83 -12.55 -6.34
CA ALA A 343 -6.11 -13.18 -7.45
C ALA A 343 -6.51 -14.65 -7.68
N MET A 344 -6.85 -15.39 -6.63
CA MET A 344 -7.24 -16.80 -6.66
C MET A 344 -8.76 -17.00 -6.52
N SER A 345 -9.55 -15.93 -6.45
CA SER A 345 -11.01 -16.04 -6.49
C SER A 345 -11.49 -16.55 -7.86
N PRO A 346 -12.56 -17.36 -7.95
CA PRO A 346 -12.97 -17.98 -9.21
C PRO A 346 -13.18 -16.97 -10.36
N ALA A 347 -13.89 -15.87 -10.09
CA ALA A 347 -14.19 -14.84 -11.09
C ALA A 347 -12.91 -14.14 -11.60
N TRP A 348 -12.03 -13.74 -10.69
CA TRP A 348 -10.81 -12.99 -11.04
C TRP A 348 -9.76 -13.88 -11.70
N LEU A 349 -9.62 -15.11 -11.21
CA LEU A 349 -8.71 -16.10 -11.75
C LEU A 349 -9.11 -16.43 -13.19
N GLN A 350 -10.39 -16.65 -13.47
CA GLN A 350 -10.88 -16.91 -14.83
C GLN A 350 -10.46 -15.81 -15.82
N HIS A 351 -10.49 -14.53 -15.42
CA HIS A 351 -10.00 -13.44 -16.26
C HIS A 351 -8.48 -13.44 -16.42
N SER A 352 -7.74 -13.74 -15.37
CA SER A 352 -6.28 -13.82 -15.40
C SER A 352 -5.81 -14.94 -16.35
N LEU A 353 -6.53 -16.06 -16.36
CA LEU A 353 -6.25 -17.23 -17.20
C LEU A 353 -6.44 -17.00 -18.71
N GLN A 354 -7.08 -15.90 -19.10
CA GLN A 354 -7.14 -15.49 -20.51
C GLN A 354 -5.79 -14.94 -21.01
N CYS A 355 -4.90 -14.57 -20.08
CA CYS A 355 -3.65 -13.86 -20.37
C CYS A 355 -2.42 -14.67 -19.95
N ILE A 356 -2.47 -15.31 -18.79
CA ILE A 356 -1.34 -16.03 -18.19
C ILE A 356 -1.76 -17.38 -17.59
N THR A 357 -0.81 -18.27 -17.30
CA THR A 357 -1.14 -19.56 -16.67
C THR A 357 -1.40 -19.43 -15.17
N LYS A 358 -2.03 -20.42 -14.54
CA LYS A 358 -2.21 -20.42 -13.08
C LYS A 358 -0.87 -20.47 -12.33
N LEU A 359 0.13 -21.15 -12.89
CA LEU A 359 1.50 -21.09 -12.37
C LEU A 359 2.08 -19.67 -12.41
N ASP A 360 1.80 -18.90 -13.47
CA ASP A 360 2.27 -17.51 -13.55
C ASP A 360 1.56 -16.60 -12.54
N VAL A 361 0.26 -16.85 -12.25
CA VAL A 361 -0.47 -16.20 -11.15
C VAL A 361 0.27 -16.43 -9.83
N VAL A 362 0.58 -17.69 -9.50
CA VAL A 362 1.31 -18.05 -8.27
C VAL A 362 2.70 -17.41 -8.24
N LYS A 363 3.47 -17.47 -9.33
CA LYS A 363 4.80 -16.84 -9.42
C LYS A 363 4.76 -15.33 -9.21
N ARG A 364 3.74 -14.64 -9.75
CA ARG A 364 3.54 -13.19 -9.57
C ARG A 364 3.20 -12.85 -8.11
N ILE A 365 2.33 -13.62 -7.46
CA ILE A 365 2.02 -13.49 -6.03
C ILE A 365 3.29 -13.68 -5.20
N TRP A 366 4.03 -14.75 -5.49
CA TRP A 366 5.30 -15.06 -4.82
C TRP A 366 6.31 -13.92 -4.96
N ARG A 367 6.51 -13.41 -6.19
CA ARG A 367 7.43 -12.31 -6.45
C ARG A 367 6.97 -11.00 -5.79
N LYS A 368 5.66 -10.69 -5.76
CA LYS A 368 5.11 -9.55 -5.01
C LYS A 368 5.54 -9.63 -3.54
N LEU A 369 5.39 -10.79 -2.90
CA LEU A 369 5.76 -10.98 -1.50
C LEU A 369 7.27 -10.92 -1.26
N GLN A 370 8.08 -11.41 -2.21
CA GLN A 370 9.53 -11.24 -2.17
C GLN A 370 9.93 -9.76 -2.27
N ILE A 371 9.43 -9.02 -3.27
CA ILE A 371 9.76 -7.59 -3.43
C ILE A 371 9.34 -6.77 -2.20
N ARG A 372 8.26 -7.16 -1.52
CA ARG A 372 7.80 -6.51 -0.27
C ARG A 372 8.60 -6.93 0.96
N GLY A 373 9.41 -7.98 0.85
CA GLY A 373 10.27 -8.55 1.90
C GLY A 373 9.52 -9.39 2.93
N PHE A 374 8.42 -10.03 2.53
CA PHE A 374 7.72 -11.01 3.36
C PHE A 374 8.20 -12.45 3.11
N VAL A 375 8.66 -12.73 1.90
CA VAL A 375 9.23 -14.03 1.52
C VAL A 375 10.67 -13.83 1.08
N SER A 376 11.59 -14.67 1.55
CA SER A 376 13.00 -14.62 1.14
C SER A 376 13.15 -14.90 -0.36
N TRP A 377 14.05 -14.17 -1.02
CA TRP A 377 14.42 -14.43 -2.42
C TRP A 377 14.94 -15.86 -2.64
N ARG A 378 15.49 -16.50 -1.61
CA ARG A 378 16.01 -17.88 -1.62
C ARG A 378 14.90 -18.93 -1.75
N LEU A 379 13.68 -18.59 -1.34
CA LEU A 379 12.54 -19.50 -1.36
C LEU A 379 11.82 -19.37 -2.69
N LYS A 380 11.56 -20.51 -3.33
CA LYS A 380 10.91 -20.61 -4.64
C LYS A 380 9.65 -21.47 -4.53
N PRO A 381 8.64 -21.27 -5.40
CA PRO A 381 7.45 -22.13 -5.41
C PRO A 381 7.77 -23.63 -5.48
N SER A 382 8.81 -24.02 -6.23
CA SER A 382 9.24 -25.41 -6.35
C SER A 382 9.74 -26.03 -5.03
N HIS A 383 10.27 -25.25 -4.09
CA HIS A 383 10.66 -25.74 -2.76
C HIS A 383 9.44 -26.16 -1.91
N PHE A 384 8.23 -25.80 -2.35
CA PHE A 384 6.94 -26.13 -1.73
C PHE A 384 6.08 -27.01 -2.64
N ASN A 385 6.72 -27.76 -3.56
CA ASN A 385 6.06 -28.65 -4.52
C ASN A 385 5.03 -27.96 -5.43
N ILE A 386 5.20 -26.66 -5.69
CA ILE A 386 4.39 -25.94 -6.68
C ILE A 386 5.10 -25.99 -8.04
N ASP A 387 4.53 -26.76 -8.96
CA ASP A 387 4.89 -26.84 -10.36
C ASP A 387 3.67 -26.54 -11.25
N ARG A 388 3.78 -26.77 -12.56
CA ARG A 388 2.68 -26.52 -13.50
C ARG A 388 1.42 -27.32 -13.15
N ASN A 389 1.55 -28.59 -12.78
CA ASN A 389 0.43 -29.49 -12.53
C ASN A 389 -0.17 -29.25 -11.15
N THR A 390 0.68 -29.09 -10.12
CA THR A 390 0.17 -28.87 -8.75
C THR A 390 -0.44 -27.48 -8.60
N ALA A 391 0.05 -26.46 -9.31
CA ALA A 391 -0.57 -25.13 -9.34
C ALA A 391 -2.01 -25.17 -9.87
N GLU A 392 -2.33 -26.03 -10.86
CA GLU A 392 -3.70 -26.16 -11.38
C GLU A 392 -4.69 -26.60 -10.30
N ASN A 393 -4.26 -27.47 -9.38
CA ASN A 393 -5.08 -28.00 -8.29
C ASN A 393 -5.00 -27.19 -6.99
N THR A 394 -4.11 -26.21 -6.90
CA THR A 394 -3.94 -25.38 -5.69
C THR A 394 -5.02 -24.31 -5.64
N ASP A 395 -5.82 -24.28 -4.59
CA ASP A 395 -6.80 -23.22 -4.33
C ASP A 395 -6.20 -22.06 -3.51
N GLY A 396 -6.98 -21.00 -3.29
CA GLY A 396 -6.54 -19.83 -2.52
C GLY A 396 -6.10 -20.18 -1.09
N PRO A 397 -6.93 -20.86 -0.27
CA PRO A 397 -6.56 -21.25 1.09
C PRO A 397 -5.30 -22.12 1.19
N ALA A 398 -5.13 -23.08 0.28
CA ALA A 398 -3.92 -23.89 0.21
C ALA A 398 -2.69 -23.01 -0.09
N LEU A 399 -2.80 -22.08 -1.05
CA LEU A 399 -1.71 -21.17 -1.39
C LEU A 399 -1.37 -20.22 -0.23
N ILE A 400 -2.37 -19.71 0.51
CA ILE A 400 -2.14 -18.90 1.72
C ILE A 400 -1.32 -19.69 2.73
N SER A 401 -1.69 -20.95 2.99
CA SER A 401 -0.99 -21.81 3.95
C SER A 401 0.48 -22.03 3.57
N ILE A 402 0.74 -22.26 2.28
CA ILE A 402 2.11 -22.40 1.74
C ILE A 402 2.91 -21.09 1.90
N LEU A 403 2.29 -19.95 1.60
CA LEU A 403 2.95 -18.65 1.71
C LEU A 403 3.22 -18.23 3.16
N VAL A 404 2.34 -18.61 4.09
CA VAL A 404 2.57 -18.47 5.54
C VAL A 404 3.79 -19.30 5.95
N GLU A 405 3.88 -20.55 5.50
CA GLU A 405 5.07 -21.39 5.76
C GLU A 405 6.35 -20.76 5.18
N ALA A 406 6.28 -20.21 3.95
CA ALA A 406 7.41 -19.52 3.33
C ALA A 406 7.82 -18.25 4.10
N ASN A 407 6.86 -17.49 4.63
CA ASN A 407 7.12 -16.34 5.47
C ASN A 407 7.78 -16.75 6.80
N LEU A 408 7.29 -17.80 7.46
CA LEU A 408 7.91 -18.33 8.69
C LEU A 408 9.36 -18.79 8.47
N LYS A 409 9.66 -19.36 7.30
CA LYS A 409 11.03 -19.73 6.89
C LYS A 409 11.91 -18.52 6.53
N SER A 410 11.35 -17.32 6.40
CA SER A 410 12.05 -16.10 6.00
C SER A 410 12.57 -15.32 7.22
N THR A 411 13.54 -15.88 7.94
CA THR A 411 13.98 -15.37 9.25
C THR A 411 15.04 -14.27 9.19
N ASN A 412 15.82 -14.18 8.11
CA ASN A 412 16.90 -13.20 7.98
C ASN A 412 16.37 -11.79 7.63
N LYS A 413 15.98 -11.01 8.66
CA LYS A 413 15.44 -9.65 8.48
C LYS A 413 16.40 -8.69 7.75
N THR A 414 17.71 -8.86 7.89
CA THR A 414 18.71 -8.02 7.20
C THR A 414 18.68 -8.26 5.69
N GLU A 415 18.65 -9.53 5.29
CA GLU A 415 18.55 -9.92 3.87
C GLU A 415 17.20 -9.54 3.27
N LEU A 416 16.10 -9.66 4.03
CA LEU A 416 14.78 -9.17 3.61
C LEU A 416 14.77 -7.65 3.37
N LYS A 417 15.45 -6.87 4.19
CA LYS A 417 15.63 -5.43 3.96
C LYS A 417 16.48 -5.17 2.72
N LEU A 418 17.56 -5.93 2.53
CA LEU A 418 18.45 -5.80 1.39
C LEU A 418 17.75 -6.12 0.06
N GLN A 419 16.98 -7.21 -0.03
CA GLN A 419 16.27 -7.56 -1.27
C GLN A 419 15.21 -6.50 -1.64
N LYS A 420 14.51 -5.92 -0.65
CA LYS A 420 13.58 -4.79 -0.90
C LYS A 420 14.30 -3.60 -1.51
N LYS A 421 15.46 -3.24 -0.93
CA LYS A 421 16.30 -2.15 -1.42
C LYS A 421 16.82 -2.45 -2.83
N GLN A 422 17.25 -3.68 -3.09
CA GLN A 422 17.75 -4.10 -4.39
C GLN A 422 16.65 -4.08 -5.46
N ALA A 423 15.42 -4.52 -5.15
CA ALA A 423 14.29 -4.42 -6.09
C ALA A 423 13.96 -2.96 -6.43
N LEU A 424 14.05 -2.05 -5.44
CA LEU A 424 13.91 -0.61 -5.69
C LEU A 424 15.02 -0.10 -6.61
N LYS A 425 16.29 -0.41 -6.29
CA LYS A 425 17.43 -0.03 -7.13
C LYS A 425 17.31 -0.56 -8.54
N GLU A 426 16.90 -1.82 -8.70
CA GLU A 426 16.71 -2.44 -10.01
C GLU A 426 15.63 -1.74 -10.81
N ALA A 427 14.46 -1.50 -10.22
CA ALA A 427 13.37 -0.78 -10.90
C ALA A 427 13.84 0.56 -11.47
N PHE A 428 14.53 1.37 -10.65
CA PHE A 428 14.99 2.71 -11.04
C PHE A 428 16.26 2.72 -11.90
N SER A 429 17.06 1.66 -11.88
CA SER A 429 18.17 1.49 -12.82
C SER A 429 17.71 1.37 -14.28
N LEU A 430 16.48 0.89 -14.50
CA LEU A 430 15.89 0.71 -15.83
C LEU A 430 15.39 2.03 -16.45
N LEU A 431 15.31 3.12 -15.67
CA LEU A 431 14.80 4.40 -16.14
C LEU A 431 15.88 5.22 -16.87
N GLN A 432 15.45 5.90 -17.93
CA GLN A 432 16.24 6.91 -18.62
C GLN A 432 16.30 8.22 -17.82
N PRO A 433 17.34 9.07 -18.00
CA PRO A 433 17.46 10.34 -17.28
C PRO A 433 16.23 11.25 -17.38
N GLU A 434 15.57 11.29 -18.54
CA GLU A 434 14.39 12.11 -18.79
C GLU A 434 13.22 11.69 -17.90
N GLN A 435 13.10 10.39 -17.57
CA GLN A 435 12.05 9.90 -16.69
C GLN A 435 12.23 10.37 -15.24
N PHE A 436 13.47 10.63 -14.81
CA PHE A 436 13.71 11.25 -13.50
C PHE A 436 13.24 12.72 -13.50
N ASN A 437 13.39 13.42 -14.63
CA ASN A 437 12.84 14.76 -14.79
C ASN A 437 11.30 14.75 -14.79
N ASP A 438 10.68 13.82 -15.53
CA ASP A 438 9.21 13.65 -15.53
C ASP A 438 8.67 13.40 -14.10
N ILE A 439 9.35 12.54 -13.32
CA ILE A 439 8.98 12.29 -11.92
C ILE A 439 9.13 13.57 -11.10
N TRP A 440 10.22 14.32 -11.27
CA TRP A 440 10.43 15.57 -10.56
C TRP A 440 9.39 16.63 -10.89
N GLU A 441 8.97 16.76 -12.14
CA GLU A 441 7.94 17.73 -12.52
C GLU A 441 6.60 17.46 -11.84
N ILE A 442 6.25 16.18 -11.67
CA ILE A 442 4.98 15.77 -11.06
C ILE A 442 5.04 15.75 -9.52
N PHE A 443 6.12 15.21 -8.95
CA PHE A 443 6.25 14.94 -7.51
C PHE A 443 7.18 15.92 -6.79
N GLY A 444 7.79 16.87 -7.50
CA GLY A 444 8.74 17.86 -6.96
C GLY A 444 8.31 18.51 -5.65
N PRO A 445 7.06 18.97 -5.51
CA PRO A 445 6.56 19.52 -4.25
C PRO A 445 6.59 18.51 -3.08
N ASP A 446 6.32 17.22 -3.32
CA ASP A 446 6.42 16.19 -2.27
C ASP A 446 7.86 16.04 -1.78
N PHE A 447 8.84 16.04 -2.69
CA PHE A 447 10.25 15.98 -2.31
C PHE A 447 10.65 17.16 -1.43
N GLN A 448 10.22 18.37 -1.79
CA GLN A 448 10.52 19.59 -1.04
C GLN A 448 9.82 19.63 0.33
N LEU A 449 8.52 19.28 0.37
CA LEU A 449 7.72 19.33 1.59
C LEU A 449 8.22 18.37 2.66
N PHE A 450 8.69 17.19 2.24
CA PHE A 450 9.00 16.09 3.14
C PHE A 450 10.49 15.78 3.24
N GLY A 451 11.34 16.59 2.62
CA GLY A 451 12.80 16.47 2.71
C GLY A 451 13.35 15.22 2.04
N PHE A 452 12.72 14.74 0.96
CA PHE A 452 13.22 13.61 0.19
C PHE A 452 14.27 14.06 -0.83
N GLU A 453 15.26 13.21 -1.09
CA GLU A 453 16.28 13.48 -2.11
C GLU A 453 15.67 13.45 -3.51
N LYS A 454 15.92 14.50 -4.31
CA LYS A 454 15.42 14.60 -5.69
C LYS A 454 15.87 13.43 -6.57
N VAL A 455 17.13 13.02 -6.46
CA VAL A 455 17.65 11.79 -7.05
C VAL A 455 18.52 11.16 -5.98
N PRO A 456 18.04 10.07 -5.34
CA PRO A 456 18.85 9.31 -4.40
C PRO A 456 20.19 8.95 -5.02
N LYS A 457 21.28 9.06 -4.23
CA LYS A 457 22.64 8.72 -4.69
C LYS A 457 22.71 7.34 -5.34
N GLU A 458 21.89 6.41 -4.86
CA GLU A 458 21.79 5.04 -5.36
C GLU A 458 21.34 4.93 -6.82
N PHE A 459 20.77 5.99 -7.39
CA PHE A 459 20.27 6.06 -8.76
C PHE A 459 21.12 6.97 -9.67
N ASP A 460 22.24 7.50 -9.17
CA ASP A 460 23.14 8.33 -9.98
C ASP A 460 23.85 7.52 -11.08
N THR A 461 24.42 8.22 -12.06
CA THR A 461 25.04 7.60 -13.24
C THR A 461 26.19 6.66 -12.86
N ALA A 462 26.97 7.00 -11.84
CA ALA A 462 28.07 6.18 -11.34
C ALA A 462 27.56 4.88 -10.71
N SER A 463 26.50 4.94 -9.92
CA SER A 463 25.83 3.79 -9.29
C SER A 463 25.15 2.89 -10.32
N LYS A 464 24.68 3.45 -11.45
CA LYS A 464 24.12 2.70 -12.58
C LYS A 464 25.17 1.91 -13.36
N ALA A 465 26.39 2.45 -13.53
CA ALA A 465 27.46 1.79 -14.27
C ALA A 465 27.89 0.44 -13.66
N HIS A 466 27.75 0.30 -12.34
CA HIS A 466 28.05 -0.92 -11.59
C HIS A 466 26.80 -1.66 -11.10
N PHE A 467 25.65 -1.41 -11.73
CA PHE A 467 24.39 -2.01 -11.30
C PHE A 467 24.33 -3.51 -11.62
N ILE A 468 23.97 -4.30 -10.61
CA ILE A 468 23.80 -5.75 -10.73
C ILE A 468 22.32 -6.04 -10.95
N ASN A 469 21.97 -6.48 -12.16
CA ASN A 469 20.62 -6.97 -12.44
C ASN A 469 20.44 -8.35 -11.80
N THR A 470 19.52 -8.43 -10.84
CA THR A 470 19.18 -9.64 -10.10
C THR A 470 17.93 -10.33 -10.63
N GLY A 471 17.17 -9.67 -11.51
CA GLY A 471 15.93 -10.16 -12.08
C GLY A 471 14.73 -10.06 -11.15
N SER A 472 14.73 -9.11 -10.21
CA SER A 472 13.61 -8.84 -9.29
C SER A 472 12.29 -8.55 -10.03
N LEU A 473 12.33 -7.87 -11.18
CA LEU A 473 11.15 -7.56 -11.99
C LEU A 473 10.99 -8.48 -13.22
N ASP A 474 11.93 -9.40 -13.45
CA ASP A 474 11.84 -10.43 -14.49
C ASP A 474 11.09 -11.65 -13.95
N LEU A 475 9.86 -11.86 -14.42
CA LEU A 475 9.01 -12.98 -14.01
C LEU A 475 9.30 -14.27 -14.78
N THR A 476 10.17 -14.23 -15.80
CA THR A 476 10.53 -15.40 -16.59
C THR A 476 11.61 -16.25 -15.92
N LYS A 477 12.29 -15.70 -14.91
CA LYS A 477 13.40 -16.32 -14.18
C LYS A 477 13.19 -16.19 -12.67
N ASP A 478 13.87 -17.06 -11.93
CA ASP A 478 13.97 -16.90 -10.48
C ASP A 478 14.81 -15.66 -10.14
N TRP A 479 14.47 -15.00 -9.04
CA TRP A 479 15.26 -13.89 -8.52
C TRP A 479 16.56 -14.43 -7.92
N ASN A 480 17.71 -13.91 -8.35
CA ASN A 480 19.01 -14.31 -7.82
C ASN A 480 19.77 -13.09 -7.26
N MET A 481 19.98 -13.08 -5.94
CA MET A 481 20.71 -12.04 -5.20
C MET A 481 22.17 -12.42 -4.89
N GLU A 482 22.68 -13.58 -5.32
CA GLU A 482 24.02 -14.09 -4.98
C GLU A 482 25.15 -13.13 -5.35
N LYS A 483 24.98 -12.32 -6.40
CA LYS A 483 25.98 -11.34 -6.82
C LYS A 483 25.97 -10.05 -5.99
N VAL A 484 24.91 -9.82 -5.20
CA VAL A 484 24.73 -8.63 -4.35
C VAL A 484 25.16 -8.89 -2.90
N LEU A 485 25.09 -10.15 -2.47
CA LEU A 485 25.62 -10.64 -1.18
C LEU A 485 27.12 -10.90 -1.29
#